data_AF-A0AA85ARI2-F1
#
_entry.id   AF-A0AA85ARI2-F1
#
_cell.length_a   1.000
_cell.length_b   1.000
_cell.length_c   1.000
_cell.angle_alpha   90.00
_cell.angle_beta   90.00
_cell.angle_gamma   90.00
#
_symmetry.space_group_name_H-M   'P 1'
#
loop_
_entity.id
_entity.type
_entity.pdbx_description
1 polymer ?
#
loop_
_entity_poly.entity_id
_entity_poly.type
_entity_poly.pdbx_seq_one_letter_code
_entity_poly.pdbx_strand_id
1 'polypeptide(L)'
;MDSSNAFSPDLTPIIQSVHYNNHEMIQIFLSRNHTIDKPHSISCQWNGCQVRQDYDSLKRSRSRLNVYRALASPVYLALNSADPIMTIFHLRQQIMK
;
A
#
# COMPACT_ATOMS: atom_id res chain seq x y z
N MET A 1 27.49 -3.31 8.88
CA MET A 1 27.20 -4.09 7.67
C MET A 1 25.90 -3.55 7.12
N ASP A 2 25.99 -2.53 6.27
CA ASP A 2 24.82 -1.91 5.65
C ASP A 2 24.31 -2.84 4.55
N SER A 3 23.32 -3.65 4.90
CA SER A 3 22.44 -4.25 3.90
C SER A 3 21.62 -3.13 3.29
N SER A 4 22.21 -2.42 2.32
CA SER A 4 21.54 -1.48 1.44
C SER A 4 20.49 -2.26 0.66
N ASN A 5 19.33 -2.48 1.27
CA ASN A 5 18.19 -3.07 0.61
C ASN A 5 17.87 -2.12 -0.55
N ALA A 6 18.02 -2.59 -1.79
CA ALA A 6 17.87 -1.75 -2.98
C ALA A 6 16.48 -1.08 -3.06
N PHE A 7 15.52 -1.59 -2.30
CA PHE A 7 14.18 -1.05 -2.15
C PHE A 7 13.85 -0.76 -0.69
N SER A 8 13.17 0.37 -0.49
CA SER A 8 12.56 0.71 0.79
C SER A 8 11.56 -0.40 1.16
N PRO A 9 11.49 -0.87 2.41
CA PRO A 9 10.70 -2.05 2.80
C PRO A 9 9.19 -1.91 2.55
N ASP A 10 8.70 -0.71 2.29
CA ASP A 10 7.34 -0.39 1.88
C ASP A 10 7.06 -0.64 0.38
N LEU A 11 8.08 -0.84 -0.45
CA LEU A 11 7.96 -1.21 -1.86
C LEU A 11 8.03 -2.74 -1.99
N THR A 12 6.99 -3.42 -1.50
CA THR A 12 6.87 -4.87 -1.70
C THR A 12 6.75 -5.19 -3.20
N PRO A 13 7.10 -6.42 -3.63
CA PRO A 13 7.02 -6.81 -5.04
C PRO A 13 5.63 -6.56 -5.66
N ILE A 14 4.55 -6.83 -4.91
CA ILE A 14 3.18 -6.56 -5.37
C ILE A 14 2.91 -5.06 -5.54
N ILE A 15 3.31 -4.21 -4.58
CA ILE A 15 3.17 -2.75 -4.67
C ILE A 15 3.93 -2.22 -5.89
N GLN A 16 5.14 -2.74 -6.12
CA GLN A 16 5.96 -2.34 -7.25
C GLN A 16 5.34 -2.78 -8.59
N SER A 17 4.84 -4.01 -8.70
CA SER A 17 4.11 -4.47 -9.89
C SER A 17 2.87 -3.63 -10.16
N VAL A 18 2.15 -3.21 -9.12
CA VAL A 18 1.02 -2.28 -9.24
C VAL A 18 1.46 -0.91 -9.75
N HIS A 19 2.55 -0.34 -9.22
CA HIS A 19 3.07 0.94 -9.70
C HIS A 19 3.55 0.91 -11.15
N TYR A 20 4.11 -0.21 -11.60
CA TYR A 20 4.51 -0.41 -13.00
C TYR A 20 3.37 -0.85 -13.91
N ASN A 21 2.14 -0.96 -13.38
CA ASN A 21 0.97 -1.39 -14.15
C ASN A 21 1.18 -2.76 -14.82
N ASN A 22 1.88 -3.69 -14.16
CA ASN A 22 2.15 -5.04 -14.67
C ASN A 22 1.02 -6.00 -14.24
N HIS A 23 0.02 -6.17 -15.09
CA HIS A 23 -1.22 -6.87 -14.73
C HIS A 23 -1.01 -8.36 -14.51
N GLU A 24 -0.11 -8.99 -15.27
CA GLU A 24 0.21 -10.41 -15.15
C GLU A 24 0.81 -10.72 -13.78
N MET A 25 1.78 -9.92 -13.34
CA MET A 25 2.37 -10.08 -12.00
C MET A 25 1.34 -9.83 -10.90
N ILE A 26 0.50 -8.80 -11.03
CA ILE A 26 -0.57 -8.51 -10.06
C ILE A 26 -1.51 -9.72 -9.93
N GLN A 27 -1.95 -10.30 -11.06
CA GLN A 27 -2.81 -11.48 -11.06
C GLN A 27 -2.12 -12.69 -10.43
N ILE A 28 -0.84 -12.92 -10.71
CA ILE A 28 -0.05 -13.99 -10.08
C ILE A 28 -0.01 -13.80 -8.56
N PHE A 29 0.26 -12.58 -8.08
CA PHE A 29 0.27 -12.29 -6.64
C PHE A 29 -1.10 -12.53 -6.00
N LEU A 30 -2.17 -12.01 -6.60
CA LEU A 30 -3.53 -12.17 -6.10
C LEU A 30 -3.99 -13.64 -6.09
N SER A 31 -3.65 -14.43 -7.12
CA SER A 31 -3.96 -15.87 -7.17
C SER A 31 -3.31 -16.68 -6.05
N ARG A 32 -2.22 -16.16 -5.47
CA ARG A 32 -1.47 -16.75 -4.35
C ARG A 32 -1.87 -16.13 -3.00
N ASN A 33 -2.97 -15.37 -2.95
CA ASN A 33 -3.45 -14.66 -1.77
C ASN A 33 -2.46 -13.61 -1.22
N HIS A 34 -1.57 -13.06 -2.07
CA HIS A 34 -0.80 -11.88 -1.69
C HIS A 34 -1.61 -10.63 -1.99
N THR A 35 -1.93 -9.86 -0.95
CA THR A 35 -2.68 -8.62 -1.04
C THR A 35 -1.90 -7.44 -0.46
N ILE A 36 -2.33 -6.22 -0.81
CA ILE A 36 -1.79 -5.00 -0.23
C ILE A 36 -2.58 -4.63 1.02
N ASP A 37 -1.90 -4.60 2.16
CA ASP A 37 -2.51 -4.21 3.43
C ASP A 37 -2.82 -2.71 3.47
N LYS A 38 -4.00 -2.38 3.98
CA LYS A 38 -4.39 -0.98 4.18
C LYS A 38 -3.57 -0.38 5.32
N PRO A 39 -2.98 0.81 5.11
CA PRO A 39 -2.22 1.46 6.16
C PRO A 39 -3.16 1.92 7.27
N HIS A 40 -2.67 1.94 8.50
CA HIS A 40 -3.43 2.46 9.64
C HIS A 40 -3.74 3.97 9.48
N SER A 41 -4.74 4.45 10.22
CA SER A 41 -5.06 5.87 10.35
C SER A 41 -3.83 6.68 10.78
N ILE A 42 -3.78 7.96 10.39
CA ILE A 42 -2.71 8.87 10.84
C ILE A 42 -2.71 9.02 12.37
N SER A 43 -3.89 8.98 12.98
CA SER A 43 -4.15 9.08 14.42
C SER A 43 -4.04 7.75 15.18
N CYS A 44 -3.54 6.68 14.54
CA CYS A 44 -3.42 5.38 15.18
C CYS A 44 -2.44 5.42 16.37
N GLN A 45 -2.89 4.99 17.55
CA GLN A 45 -2.13 4.95 18.80
C GLN A 45 -1.53 3.58 19.12
N TRP A 46 -1.54 2.64 18.16
CA TRP A 46 -0.88 1.35 18.38
C TRP A 46 0.63 1.54 18.52
N ASN A 47 1.26 0.88 19.49
CA ASN A 47 2.68 1.09 19.84
C ASN A 47 3.61 1.07 18.61
N GLY A 48 3.46 0.12 17.68
CA GLY A 48 4.34 0.07 16.51
C GLY A 48 4.09 1.20 15.49
N CYS A 49 2.91 1.82 15.45
CA CYS A 49 2.68 3.03 14.67
C CYS A 49 3.33 4.26 15.31
N GLN A 50 3.25 4.36 16.63
CA GLN A 50 3.87 5.44 17.40
C GLN A 50 5.40 5.37 17.31
N VAL A 51 5.99 4.20 17.54
CA VAL A 51 7.44 3.98 17.39
C VAL A 51 7.92 4.34 15.98
N ARG A 52 7.20 3.96 14.92
CA ARG A 52 7.56 4.35 13.55
C ARG A 52 7.44 5.85 13.30
N GLN A 53 6.47 6.51 13.94
CA GLN A 53 6.28 7.96 13.85
C GLN A 53 7.42 8.72 14.52
N ASP A 54 7.82 8.28 15.72
CA ASP A 54 8.87 8.91 16.52
C ASP A 54 10.26 8.64 15.92
N TYR A 55 10.45 7.49 15.28
CA TYR A 55 11.70 7.13 14.62
C TYR A 55 11.91 7.89 13.29
N ASP A 56 10.96 7.83 12.36
CA ASP A 56 11.08 8.50 11.05
C ASP A 56 9.70 8.79 10.45
N SER A 57 9.19 9.98 10.75
CA SER A 57 7.89 10.46 10.29
C SER A 57 7.82 10.65 8.77
N LEU A 58 8.94 10.96 8.11
CA LEU A 58 9.01 11.12 6.65
C LEU A 58 8.92 9.77 5.95
N LYS A 59 9.67 8.76 6.42
CA LYS A 59 9.58 7.39 5.90
C LYS A 59 8.21 6.79 6.14
N ARG A 60 7.59 7.04 7.29
CA ARG A 60 6.19 6.64 7.56
C ARG A 60 5.23 7.28 6.56
N SER A 61 5.37 8.59 6.31
CA SER A 61 4.51 9.31 5.35
C SER A 61 4.69 8.81 3.92
N ARG A 62 5.94 8.59 3.49
CA ARG A 62 6.28 8.04 2.17
C ARG A 62 5.72 6.63 1.98
N SER A 63 5.88 5.77 2.98
CA SER A 63 5.33 4.41 2.95
C SER A 63 3.81 4.42 2.79
N ARG A 64 3.09 5.25 3.54
CA ARG A 64 1.63 5.38 3.40
C ARG A 64 1.24 5.86 2.00
N LEU A 65 1.94 6.84 1.45
CA LEU A 65 1.70 7.34 0.09
C LEU A 65 1.84 6.24 -0.96
N ASN A 66 2.92 5.45 -0.89
CA ASN A 66 3.17 4.35 -1.83
C ASN A 66 2.05 3.30 -1.77
N VAL A 67 1.66 2.90 -0.55
CA VAL A 67 0.57 1.94 -0.35
C VAL A 67 -0.76 2.47 -0.88
N TYR A 68 -1.15 3.70 -0.55
CA TYR A 68 -2.41 4.28 -1.04
C TYR A 68 -2.42 4.45 -2.56
N ARG A 69 -1.29 4.83 -3.16
CA ARG A 69 -1.15 4.88 -4.62
C ARG A 69 -1.36 3.52 -5.26
N ALA A 70 -0.83 2.45 -4.66
CA ALA A 70 -1.05 1.10 -5.15
C ALA A 70 -2.51 0.65 -4.97
N LEU A 71 -3.11 0.90 -3.81
CA LEU A 71 -4.52 0.60 -3.55
C LEU A 71 -5.49 1.37 -4.47
N ALA A 72 -5.12 2.58 -4.90
CA ALA A 72 -5.90 3.39 -5.83
C ALA A 72 -5.68 3.01 -7.31
N SER A 73 -4.82 2.02 -7.61
CA SER A 73 -4.59 1.59 -8.99
C SER A 73 -5.85 0.96 -9.59
N PRO A 74 -6.30 1.40 -10.77
CA PRO A 74 -7.51 0.89 -11.42
C PRO A 74 -7.47 -0.62 -11.64
N VAL A 75 -6.30 -1.14 -11.99
CA VAL A 75 -6.10 -2.56 -12.30
C VAL A 75 -6.15 -3.40 -11.04
N TYR A 76 -5.47 -2.94 -9.99
CA TYR A 76 -5.52 -3.62 -8.70
C TYR A 76 -6.96 -3.66 -8.17
N LEU A 77 -7.69 -2.55 -8.27
CA LEU A 77 -9.08 -2.48 -7.86
C LEU A 77 -10.00 -3.39 -8.69
N ALA A 78 -9.81 -3.43 -10.01
CA ALA A 78 -10.58 -4.29 -10.91
C ALA A 78 -10.37 -5.78 -10.63
N LEU A 79 -9.17 -6.19 -10.22
CA LEU A 79 -8.83 -7.59 -9.95
C LEU A 79 -9.10 -8.01 -8.50
N ASN A 80 -9.04 -7.08 -7.54
CA ASN A 80 -9.11 -7.37 -6.11
C ASN A 80 -10.43 -6.97 -5.44
N SER A 81 -11.34 -6.29 -6.15
CA SER A 81 -12.64 -5.88 -5.60
C SER A 81 -13.81 -6.35 -6.45
N ALA A 82 -14.89 -6.77 -5.79
CA ALA A 82 -16.15 -7.08 -6.44
C ALA A 82 -16.86 -5.83 -7.00
N ASP A 83 -16.70 -4.68 -6.33
CA ASP A 83 -17.20 -3.38 -6.79
C ASP A 83 -16.07 -2.34 -6.71
N PRO A 84 -15.30 -2.17 -7.80
CA PRO A 84 -14.20 -1.22 -7.86
C PRO A 84 -14.65 0.23 -7.66
N ILE A 85 -15.84 0.60 -8.14
CA ILE A 85 -16.36 1.97 -8.09
C ILE A 85 -16.64 2.36 -6.64
N MET A 86 -17.42 1.54 -5.93
CA MET A 86 -17.72 1.78 -4.51
C MET A 86 -16.45 1.76 -3.66
N THR A 87 -15.51 0.86 -3.97
CA THR A 87 -14.23 0.75 -3.26
C THR A 87 -13.40 2.02 -3.39
N ILE A 88 -13.36 2.64 -4.57
CA ILE A 88 -12.67 3.91 -4.81
C ILE A 88 -13.26 5.04 -3.96
N PHE A 89 -14.59 5.14 -3.88
CA PHE A 89 -15.23 6.18 -3.06
C PHE A 89 -14.88 6.03 -1.59
N HIS A 90 -14.91 4.81 -1.06
CA HIS A 90 -14.48 4.55 0.32
C HIS A 90 -13.00 4.84 0.54
N LEU A 91 -12.13 4.46 -0.40
CA LEU A 91 -10.71 4.73 -0.32
C LEU A 91 -10.42 6.24 -0.31
N ARG A 92 -11.09 7.00 -1.19
CA ARG A 92 -11.01 8.46 -1.21
C ARG A 92 -11.41 9.06 0.13
N GLN A 93 -12.54 8.63 0.70
CA GLN A 93 -13.00 9.13 1.99
C GLN A 93 -12.00 8.82 3.12
N GLN A 94 -11.32 7.67 3.07
CA GLN A 94 -10.28 7.32 4.04
C GLN A 94 -9.02 8.17 3.90
N ILE A 95 -8.64 8.55 2.67
CA ILE A 95 -7.47 9.39 2.41
C ILE A 95 -7.73 10.85 2.79
N MET A 96 -8.96 11.33 2.63
CA MET A 96 -9.35 12.70 2.97
C MET A 96 -9.59 12.93 4.48
N LYS A 97 -9.63 11.87 5.28
CA LYS A 97 -9.74 11.92 6.75
C LYS A 97 -8.36 12.02 7.39
#